data_AF-A0A820P6Y6-F1
#
_entry.id   AF-A0A820P6Y6-F1
#
_cell.length_a   1.000
_cell.length_b   1.000
_cell.length_c   1.000
_cell.angle_alpha   90.00
_cell.angle_beta   90.00
_cell.angle_gamma   90.00
#
_symmetry.space_group_name_H-M   'P 1'
#
loop_
_entity.id
_entity.type
_entity.pdbx_description
1 polymer ?
#
loop_
_entity_poly.entity_id
_entity_poly.type
_entity_poly.pdbx_seq_one_letter_code
_entity_poly.pdbx_strand_id
1 'polypeptide(L)' 'MDEAHSIGAMGKQGRGIVDYFGVDANEVDILMGTFTKSFGSAGGYIAGKKSLIDHIRVTSHADTYA' A
#
# COMPACT_ATOMS: atom_id res chain seq x y z
N MET A 1 -3.28 -6.79 -0.24
CA MET A 1 -3.80 -6.48 1.11
C MET A 1 -4.00 -4.98 1.21
N ASP A 2 -5.22 -4.55 1.56
CA ASP A 2 -5.52 -3.13 1.77
C ASP A 2 -5.33 -2.79 3.25
N GLU A 3 -4.43 -1.85 3.52
CA GLU A 3 -4.06 -1.36 4.85
C GLU A 3 -4.64 0.04 5.11
N ALA A 4 -5.63 0.51 4.35
CA ALA A 4 -6.17 1.87 4.45
C ALA A 4 -6.58 2.31 5.87
N HIS A 5 -7.11 1.40 6.69
CA HIS A 5 -7.59 1.70 8.05
C HIS A 5 -6.58 1.34 9.15
N SER A 6 -5.50 0.68 8.80
CA SER A 6 -4.52 0.12 9.74
C SER A 6 -3.15 0.76 9.58
N ILE A 7 -2.78 1.20 8.39
CA ILE A 7 -1.57 1.98 8.13
C ILE A 7 -1.59 3.26 8.99
N GLY A 8 -0.50 3.54 9.69
CA GLY A 8 -0.36 4.63 10.65
C GLY A 8 -1.06 4.42 12.01
N ALA A 9 -1.92 3.40 12.15
CA ALA A 9 -2.67 3.13 13.38
C ALA A 9 -2.24 1.83 14.10
N MET A 10 -1.78 0.84 13.34
CA MET A 10 -1.44 -0.50 13.84
C MET A 10 0.02 -0.86 13.54
N GLY A 11 0.57 -1.73 14.38
CA GLY A 11 1.96 -2.19 14.29
C GLY A 11 2.95 -1.28 15.02
N LYS A 12 4.10 -1.83 15.43
CA LYS A 12 5.12 -1.08 16.19
C LYS A 12 5.72 0.07 15.39
N GLN A 13 5.78 -0.08 14.07
CA GLN A 13 6.29 0.91 13.12
C GLN A 13 5.17 1.65 12.40
N GLY A 14 3.90 1.41 12.76
CA GLY A 14 2.75 2.01 12.09
C GLY A 14 2.54 1.50 10.66
N ARG A 15 3.06 0.32 10.29
CA ARG A 15 2.94 -0.22 8.92
C ARG A 15 1.67 -1.04 8.68
N GLY A 16 0.75 -1.04 9.65
CA GLY A 16 -0.53 -1.73 9.52
C GLY A 16 -0.55 -3.12 10.16
N ILE A 17 -1.49 -3.94 9.70
CA ILE A 17 -1.76 -5.27 10.25
C ILE A 17 -0.60 -6.24 9.99
N VAL A 18 0.07 -6.13 8.83
CA VAL A 18 1.27 -6.92 8.52
C VAL A 18 2.36 -6.75 9.60
N ASP A 19 2.63 -5.51 10.00
CA ASP A 19 3.62 -5.21 11.07
C ASP A 19 3.10 -5.54 12.47
N TYR A 20 1.78 -5.46 12.69
CA TYR A 20 1.18 -5.87 13.96
C TYR A 20 1.32 -7.38 14.21
N PHE A 21 1.10 -8.22 13.20
CA PHE A 21 1.23 -9.68 13.32
C PHE A 21 2.66 -10.20 13.05
N GLY A 22 3.61 -9.32 12.70
CA GLY A 22 4.99 -9.71 12.40
C GLY A 22 5.12 -10.56 11.13
N VAL A 23 4.18 -10.41 10.20
CA VAL A 23 4.21 -11.05 8.89
C VAL A 23 5.24 -10.33 8.02
N ASP A 24 6.03 -11.06 7.24
CA ASP A 24 6.93 -10.44 6.26
C ASP A 24 6.09 -9.80 5.16
N ALA A 25 6.29 -8.50 4.93
CA ALA A 25 5.62 -7.76 3.86
C ALA A 25 5.88 -8.35 2.47
N ASN A 26 6.99 -9.08 2.27
CA ASN A 26 7.29 -9.77 1.02
C ASN A 26 6.39 -11.00 0.74
N GLU A 27 5.69 -11.53 1.75
CA GLU A 27 4.67 -12.56 1.57
C GLU A 27 3.36 -12.00 0.99
N VAL A 28 3.23 -10.67 0.94
CA VAL A 28 2.09 -9.98 0.35
C VAL A 28 2.50 -9.42 -1.01
N ASP A 29 1.96 -9.98 -2.10
CA ASP A 29 2.33 -9.56 -3.47
C ASP A 29 2.06 -8.07 -3.75
N ILE A 30 0.93 -7.57 -3.22
CA ILE A 30 0.49 -6.18 -3.37
C ILE A 30 -0.02 -5.67 -2.02
N LEU A 31 0.60 -4.61 -1.52
CA LEU A 31 0.10 -3.79 -0.44
C LEU A 31 -0.52 -2.51 -1.01
N MET A 32 -1.61 -2.05 -0.43
CA MET A 32 -2.22 -0.78 -0.83
C MET A 32 -2.75 -0.03 0.38
N GLY A 33 -2.93 1.27 0.21
CA GLY A 33 -3.51 2.12 1.24
C GLY A 33 -3.89 3.50 0.70
N THR A 34 -4.40 4.34 1.59
CA THR A 34 -4.79 5.72 1.26
C THR A 34 -4.15 6.72 2.20
N PHE A 35 -3.90 7.92 1.69
CA PHE A 35 -3.46 9.05 2.48
C PHE A 35 -4.62 9.81 3.15
N THR A 36 -5.87 9.49 2.82
CA THR A 36 -7.08 10.19 3.29
C THR A 36 -7.50 9.89 4.73
N LYS A 37 -6.82 8.97 5.42
CA LYS A 37 -7.14 8.56 6.80
C LYS A 37 -6.06 8.98 7.78
N SER A 38 -5.27 8.04 8.28
CA SER A 38 -4.23 8.27 9.28
C SER A 38 -3.22 9.36 8.88
N PHE A 39 -3.02 9.58 7.57
CA PHE A 39 -2.09 10.58 7.04
C PHE A 39 -2.73 11.96 6.79
N GLY A 40 -4.05 12.12 6.92
CA GLY A 40 -4.75 13.41 6.81
C GLY A 40 -4.53 14.17 5.49
N SER A 41 -4.26 13.46 4.39
CA SER A 41 -3.92 14.04 3.09
C SER A 41 -4.82 13.48 1.97
N ALA A 42 -4.38 13.52 0.71
CA ALA A 42 -5.13 13.04 -0.44
C ALA A 42 -4.33 12.02 -1.26
N GLY A 43 -5.04 11.10 -1.91
CA GLY A 43 -4.44 10.08 -2.78
C GLY A 43 -4.39 8.67 -2.16
N GLY A 44 -3.85 7.75 -2.95
CA GLY A 44 -3.64 6.37 -2.57
C GLY A 44 -2.35 5.83 -3.17
N TYR A 45 -1.92 4.68 -2.68
CA TYR A 45 -0.71 4.04 -3.15
C TYR A 45 -0.92 2.54 -3.29
N ILE A 46 -0.10 1.95 -4.16
CA ILE A 46 0.06 0.52 -4.34
C ILE A 46 1.56 0.23 -4.25
N ALA A 47 1.95 -0.77 -3.48
CA ALA A 47 3.32 -1.20 -3.27
C ALA A 47 3.43 -2.70 -3.53
N GLY A 48 4.54 -3.13 -4.11
CA GLY A 48 4.79 -4.52 -4.47
C GLY A 48 6.11 -4.64 -5.21
N LYS A 49 6.36 -5.80 -5.82
CA LYS A 49 7.59 -6.03 -6.62
C LYS A 49 7.68 -5.01 -7.75
N LYS A 50 8.90 -4.51 -8.02
CA LYS A 50 9.15 -3.50 -9.06
C LYS A 50 8.58 -3.89 -10.42
N SER A 51 8.79 -5.13 -10.86
CA SER A 51 8.26 -5.63 -12.13
C SER A 51 6.73 -5.57 -12.21
N LEU A 52 6.05 -5.81 -11.09
CA LEU A 52 4.59 -5.75 -10.99
C LEU A 52 4.10 -4.30 -11.01
N ILE A 53 4.74 -3.40 -10.25
CA ILE A 53 4.39 -1.98 -10.23
C ILE A 53 4.66 -1.33 -11.60
N ASP A 54 5.79 -1.65 -12.24
CA ASP A 54 6.12 -1.18 -13.59
C ASP A 54 5.08 -1.65 -14.62
N HIS A 55 4.62 -2.90 -14.51
CA HIS A 55 3.56 -3.43 -15.38
C HIS A 55 2.24 -2.68 -15.17
N ILE A 56 1.84 -2.44 -13.91
CA ILE A 56 0.61 -1.70 -13.58
C ILE A 56 0.67 -0.28 -14.12
N ARG A 57 1.80 0.42 -13.98
CA ARG A 57 1.96 1.80 -14.47
C ARG A 57 1.74 1.94 -15.98
N VAL A 58 2.13 0.93 -16.76
CA VAL A 58 2.00 0.96 -18.22
C VAL A 58 0.62 0.49 -18.69
N THR A 59 -0.04 -0.38 -17.93
CA THR A 59 -1.30 -1.04 -18.34
C THR A 59 -2.55 -0.48 -17.68
N SER A 60 -2.42 0.20 -16.53
CA SER A 60 -3.54 0.77 -15.80
C SER A 60 -3.95 2.10 -16.41
N HIS A 61 -5.20 2.16 -16.90
CA HIS A 61 -5.79 3.40 -17.40
C HIS A 61 -5.81 4.53 -16.37
N ALA A 62 -5.85 4.22 -15.07
CA ALA A 62 -5.84 5.22 -14.01
C ALA A 62 -4.46 5.87 -13.81
N ASP A 63 -3.38 5.22 -14.26
CA ASP A 63 -1.99 5.69 -14.09
C ASP A 63 -1.44 6.30 -15.39
N THR A 64 -1.79 5.77 -16.56
CA THR A 64 -1.31 6.23 -17.88
C THR A 64 -1.64 7.68 -18.25
N TYR A 65 -2.47 8.38 -17.47
CA TYR A 65 -2.87 9.78 -17.72
C TYR A 65 -2.65 10.70 -16.51
N ALA A 66 -2.00 10.21 -15.45
CA ALA A 66 -1.73 10.97 -14.23
C ALA A 66 -0.38 11.70 -14.27
#